data_AF-A0A382ZVC1-F1
#
_entry.id   AF-A0A382ZVC1-F1
#
_cell.length_a   1.000
_cell.length_b   1.000
_cell.length_c   1.000
_cell.angle_alpha   90.00
_cell.angle_beta   90.00
_cell.angle_gamma   90.00
#
_symmetry.space_group_name_H-M   'P 1'
#
loop_
_entity.id
_entity.type
_entity.pdbx_description
1 polymer ?
#
loop_
_entity_poly.entity_id
_entity_poly.type
_entity_poly.pdbx_seq_one_letter_code
_entity_poly.pdbx_strand_id
1 'polypeptide(L)'
;MENNFYTVFFASEKNKYSRSFQMSKANFLVVVLFVIMILGLTIIGGLRLLNKDKLTNQLSDIKKKNILLQNLLIDLEFHGILDSTKGYEQFIVDYYGSNNLELPNK
;
A
#
# COMPACT_ATOMS: atom_id res chain seq x y z
N MET A 1 -35.56 2.86 38.04
CA MET A 1 -35.55 3.17 36.60
C MET A 1 -34.11 3.35 36.17
N GLU A 2 -33.63 2.51 35.26
CA GLU A 2 -32.27 2.64 34.75
C GLU A 2 -32.20 3.87 33.83
N ASN A 3 -31.26 4.78 34.09
CA ASN A 3 -31.12 5.98 33.25
C ASN A 3 -30.53 5.59 31.89
N ASN A 4 -31.28 5.82 30.81
CA ASN A 4 -30.90 5.46 29.44
C ASN A 4 -30.18 6.59 28.68
N PHE A 5 -29.85 7.68 29.38
CA PHE A 5 -29.27 8.88 28.79
C PHE A 5 -27.95 9.27 29.47
N TYR A 6 -26.96 9.60 28.65
CA TYR A 6 -25.75 10.30 29.08
C TYR A 6 -25.98 11.81 28.92
N THR A 7 -25.53 12.59 29.90
CA THR A 7 -25.48 14.05 29.78
C THR A 7 -24.04 14.46 29.52
N VAL A 8 -23.80 15.11 28.39
CA VAL A 8 -22.48 15.64 28.02
C VAL A 8 -22.46 17.13 28.33
N PHE A 9 -21.49 17.55 29.14
CA PHE A 9 -21.31 18.93 29.55
C PHE A 9 -20.17 19.57 28.78
N PHE A 10 -20.44 20.74 28.19
CA PHE A 10 -19.42 21.62 27.65
C PHE A 10 -19.22 22.79 28.63
N ALA A 11 -18.11 22.74 29.36
CA ALA A 11 -17.63 23.85 30.15
C ALA A 11 -16.62 24.66 29.32
N SER A 12 -16.78 25.97 29.28
CA SER A 12 -15.84 26.90 28.66
C SER A 12 -15.75 28.14 29.53
N GLU A 13 -14.54 28.59 29.84
CA GLU A 13 -14.31 29.80 30.64
C GLU A 13 -14.94 31.06 30.01
N LYS A 14 -15.12 31.07 28.68
CA LYS A 14 -15.74 32.19 27.94
C LYS A 14 -17.26 32.22 28.01
N ASN A 15 -17.93 31.13 28.40
CA ASN A 15 -19.39 31.06 28.51
C ASN A 15 -19.80 30.78 29.96
N LYS A 16 -20.36 31.79 30.64
CA LYS A 16 -20.88 31.68 32.02
C LYS A 16 -21.97 30.61 32.20
N TYR A 17 -22.58 30.15 31.10
CA TYR A 17 -23.57 29.07 31.10
C TYR A 17 -22.99 27.83 30.43
N SER A 18 -22.73 26.79 31.23
CA SER A 18 -22.39 25.45 30.75
C SER A 18 -23.53 24.92 29.88
N ARG A 19 -23.22 24.60 28.61
CA ARG A 19 -24.19 23.97 27.72
C ARG A 19 -24.10 22.46 27.93
N SER A 20 -25.24 21.83 28.13
CA SER A 20 -25.32 20.37 28.20
C SER A 20 -26.36 19.86 27.22
N PHE A 21 -26.10 18.70 26.66
CA PHE A 21 -27.09 17.97 25.90
C PHE A 21 -27.17 16.53 26.39
N GLN A 22 -28.37 15.97 26.31
CA GLN A 22 -28.60 14.58 26.65
C GLN A 22 -28.57 13.74 25.39
N MET A 23 -27.91 12.61 25.46
CA MET A 23 -27.76 11.66 24.36
C MET A 23 -28.12 10.28 24.89
N SER A 24 -28.89 9.50 24.12
CA SER A 24 -29.21 8.13 24.53
C SER A 24 -27.94 7.28 24.57
N LYS A 25 -27.89 6.29 25.47
CA LYS A 25 -26.79 5.31 25.56
C LYS A 25 -26.53 4.64 24.21
N ALA A 26 -27.60 4.30 23.49
CA ALA A 26 -27.53 3.66 22.17
C ALA A 26 -26.87 4.57 21.13
N ASN A 27 -27.30 5.83 21.03
CA ASN A 27 -26.70 6.76 20.06
C ASN A 27 -25.22 7.01 20.41
N PHE A 28 -24.88 7.13 21.69
CA PHE A 28 -23.49 7.32 22.11
C PHE A 28 -22.63 6.12 21.67
N LEU A 29 -23.12 4.90 21.87
CA LEU A 29 -22.42 3.68 21.45
C LEU A 29 -22.21 3.64 19.93
N VAL A 30 -23.24 4.00 19.14
CA VAL A 30 -23.13 4.09 17.68
C VAL A 30 -22.05 5.09 17.26
N VAL A 31 -21.99 6.27 17.88
CA VAL A 31 -20.96 7.28 17.58
C VAL A 31 -19.57 6.76 17.93
N VAL A 32 -19.40 6.12 19.09
CA VAL A 32 -18.12 5.53 19.49
C VAL A 32 -17.66 4.45 18.51
N LEU A 33 -18.55 3.53 18.12
CA LEU A 33 -18.23 2.51 17.12
C LEU A 33 -17.86 3.12 15.77
N PHE A 34 -18.57 4.18 15.36
CA PHE A 34 -18.30 4.88 14.11
C PHE A 34 -16.91 5.53 14.11
N VAL A 35 -16.50 6.15 15.22
CA VAL A 35 -15.14 6.72 15.36
C VAL A 35 -14.08 5.63 15.29
N ILE A 36 -14.28 4.49 15.97
CA ILE A 36 -13.35 3.35 15.91
C ILE A 36 -13.24 2.82 14.47
N MET A 37 -14.37 2.70 13.77
CA MET A 37 -14.40 2.26 12.37
C MET A 37 -13.61 3.20 11.45
N ILE A 38 -13.79 4.52 11.60
CA ILE A 38 -13.03 5.51 10.82
C ILE A 38 -11.54 5.42 11.10
N LEU A 39 -11.14 5.28 12.37
CA LEU A 39 -9.73 5.13 12.74
C LEU A 39 -9.11 3.88 12.11
N GLY A 40 -9.82 2.75 12.15
CA GLY A 40 -9.39 1.51 11.50
C GLY A 40 -9.22 1.65 9.99
N LEU A 41 -10.20 2.24 9.30
CA LEU A 41 -10.12 2.50 7.87
C LEU A 41 -9.00 3.47 7.50
N THR A 42 -8.74 4.47 8.34
CA THR A 42 -7.66 5.45 8.14
C THR A 42 -6.29 4.78 8.21
N ILE A 43 -6.09 3.87 9.16
CA ILE A 43 -4.83 3.11 9.29
C ILE A 43 -4.61 2.22 8.06
N ILE A 44 -5.63 1.45 7.65
CA ILE A 44 -5.56 0.57 6.49
C ILE A 44 -5.31 1.37 5.21
N GLY A 45 -6.06 2.47 5.02
CA GLY A 45 -5.90 3.37 3.89
C GLY A 45 -4.52 4.03 3.84
N GLY A 46 -4.01 4.49 4.99
CA GLY A 46 -2.67 5.07 5.11
C GLY A 46 -1.56 4.08 4.80
N LEU A 47 -1.67 2.84 5.30
CA LEU A 47 -0.74 1.75 4.97
C LEU A 47 -0.68 1.48 3.47
N ARG A 48 -1.84 1.49 2.81
CA ARG A 48 -1.95 1.29 1.35
C ARG A 48 -1.37 2.46 0.55
N LEU A 49 -1.63 3.70 0.96
CA LEU A 49 -1.09 4.90 0.29
C LEU A 49 0.43 5.00 0.38
N LEU A 50 1.01 4.57 1.50
CA LEU A 50 2.47 4.55 1.69
C LEU A 50 3.14 3.35 0.99
N ASN A 51 2.39 2.57 0.19
CA ASN A 51 2.79 1.28 -0.37
C ASN A 51 3.35 0.29 0.67
N LYS A 52 3.23 0.53 1.97
CA LYS A 52 3.78 -0.36 3.02
C LYS A 52 3.04 -1.69 3.11
N ASP A 53 1.90 -1.82 2.45
CA ASP A 53 1.26 -3.10 2.21
C ASP A 53 2.16 -3.98 1.33
N LYS A 54 2.53 -5.15 1.87
CA LYS A 54 3.37 -6.16 1.23
C LYS A 54 2.90 -6.48 -0.18
N LEU A 55 1.58 -6.59 -0.40
CA LEU A 55 1.03 -6.93 -1.71
C LEU A 55 1.23 -5.78 -2.71
N THR A 56 1.02 -4.54 -2.27
CA THR A 56 1.19 -3.35 -3.11
C THR A 56 2.66 -3.12 -3.45
N ASN A 57 3.57 -3.32 -2.50
CA ASN A 57 5.02 -3.28 -2.72
C ASN A 57 5.47 -4.36 -3.71
N GLN A 58 5.06 -5.61 -3.51
CA GLN A 58 5.43 -6.70 -4.41
C GLN A 58 4.92 -6.45 -5.84
N LEU A 59 3.69 -5.95 -5.98
CA LEU A 59 3.14 -5.60 -7.29
C LEU A 59 3.92 -4.46 -7.96
N SER A 60 4.34 -3.45 -7.20
CA SER A 60 5.18 -2.36 -7.69
C SER A 60 6.54 -2.86 -8.19
N ASP A 61 7.19 -3.74 -7.42
CA ASP A 61 8.49 -4.32 -7.77
C ASP A 61 8.39 -5.22 -9.00
N ILE A 62 7.37 -6.08 -9.08
CA ILE A 62 7.12 -6.92 -10.27
C ILE A 62 6.89 -6.03 -11.49
N LYS A 63 6.10 -4.96 -11.37
CA LYS A 63 5.85 -4.02 -12.46
C LYS A 63 7.14 -3.36 -12.94
N LYS A 64 8.01 -2.92 -12.02
CA LYS A 64 9.33 -2.36 -12.37
C LYS A 64 10.21 -3.37 -13.08
N LYS A 65 10.30 -4.59 -12.56
CA LYS A 65 11.08 -5.68 -13.19
C LYS A 65 10.56 -6.04 -14.57
N ASN A 66 9.24 -6.08 -14.75
CA ASN A 66 8.63 -6.36 -16.05
C ASN A 66 8.95 -5.26 -17.08
N ILE A 67 8.88 -3.98 -16.69
CA ILE A 67 9.27 -2.87 -17.59
C ILE A 67 10.75 -2.97 -17.96
N LEU A 68 11.63 -3.28 -17.00
CA LEU A 68 13.06 -3.49 -17.28
C LEU A 68 13.28 -4.66 -18.25
N LEU A 69 12.61 -5.78 -18.04
CA LEU A 69 12.70 -6.95 -18.92
C LEU A 69 12.17 -6.67 -20.32
N GLN A 70 11.06 -5.92 -20.46
CA GLN A 70 10.54 -5.51 -21.75
C GLN A 70 11.51 -4.58 -22.48
N ASN A 71 12.09 -3.61 -21.77
CA ASN A 71 13.10 -2.74 -22.35
C ASN A 71 14.33 -3.51 -22.80
N LEU A 72 14.80 -4.47 -21.99
CA LEU A 72 15.90 -5.36 -22.38
C LEU A 72 15.53 -6.23 -23.57
N LEU A 73 14.33 -6.80 -23.62
CA LEU A 73 13.86 -7.61 -24.75
C LEU A 73 13.78 -6.79 -26.05
N ILE A 74 13.28 -5.56 -25.97
CA ILE A 74 13.24 -4.65 -27.12
C ILE A 74 14.65 -4.30 -27.57
N ASP A 75 15.56 -4.04 -26.63
CA ASP A 75 16.96 -3.75 -26.94
C ASP A 75 17.67 -4.98 -27.55
N LEU A 76 17.34 -6.18 -27.07
CA LEU A 76 17.74 -7.45 -27.68
C LEU A 76 17.22 -7.64 -29.08
N GLU A 77 15.96 -7.33 -29.31
CA GLU A 77 15.33 -7.52 -30.62
C GLU A 77 15.97 -6.56 -31.62
N PHE A 78 16.25 -5.34 -31.19
CA PHE A 78 17.01 -4.35 -31.96
C PHE A 78 18.45 -4.79 -32.23
N HIS A 79 19.16 -5.29 -31.21
CA HIS A 79 20.57 -5.71 -31.33
C HIS A 79 20.71 -7.11 -31.94
N GLY A 80 19.73 -7.98 -31.82
CA GLY A 80 19.72 -9.35 -32.34
C GLY A 80 19.52 -9.40 -33.85
N ILE A 81 18.89 -8.37 -34.44
CA ILE A 81 18.90 -8.17 -35.90
C ILE A 81 20.29 -7.72 -36.38
N LEU A 82 21.11 -7.12 -35.50
CA LEU A 82 22.47 -6.62 -35.77
C LEU A 82 23.59 -7.59 -35.35
N ASP A 83 23.32 -8.58 -34.49
CA ASP A 83 24.33 -9.48 -33.93
C ASP A 83 24.61 -10.67 -34.87
N SER A 84 25.39 -10.37 -35.92
CA SER A 84 26.03 -11.38 -36.76
C SER A 84 27.19 -12.12 -36.05
N THR A 85 27.52 -11.75 -34.81
CA THR A 85 28.81 -12.07 -34.17
C THR A 85 28.71 -12.93 -32.90
N LYS A 86 27.51 -13.41 -32.53
CA LYS A 86 27.25 -14.21 -31.32
C LYS A 86 27.62 -13.52 -30.00
N GLY A 87 27.77 -12.19 -30.00
CA GLY A 87 28.18 -11.45 -28.81
C GLY A 87 27.14 -11.51 -27.70
N TYR A 88 25.87 -11.58 -28.08
CA TYR A 88 24.75 -11.63 -27.15
C TYR A 88 24.64 -12.97 -26.41
N GLU A 89 24.88 -14.09 -27.10
CA GLU A 89 24.90 -15.42 -26.50
C GLU A 89 26.00 -15.51 -25.44
N GLN A 90 27.17 -14.94 -25.72
CA GLN A 90 28.28 -14.91 -24.78
C GLN A 90 28.00 -14.00 -23.57
N PHE A 91 27.37 -12.85 -23.77
CA PHE A 91 26.91 -11.99 -22.69
C PHE A 91 25.91 -12.70 -21.74
N ILE A 92 24.94 -13.46 -22.27
CA ILE A 92 24.01 -14.25 -21.46
C ILE A 92 24.78 -15.25 -20.58
N VAL A 93 25.72 -16.01 -21.17
CA VAL A 93 26.49 -17.03 -20.45
C VAL A 93 27.33 -16.38 -19.34
N ASP A 94 28.01 -15.28 -19.66
CA ASP A 94 28.86 -14.55 -18.70
C ASP A 94 28.05 -13.93 -17.56
N TYR A 95 26.86 -13.37 -17.86
CA TYR A 95 25.98 -12.79 -16.86
C TYR A 95 25.43 -13.85 -15.89
N TYR A 96 24.93 -14.98 -16.40
CA TYR A 96 24.41 -16.06 -15.56
C TYR A 96 25.52 -16.73 -14.73
N GLY A 97 26.69 -16.95 -15.34
CA GLY A 97 27.88 -17.46 -14.65
C GLY A 97 28.37 -16.54 -13.53
N SER A 98 28.44 -15.23 -13.78
CA SER A 98 28.90 -14.23 -12.80
C SER A 98 27.94 -14.05 -11.62
N ASN A 99 26.64 -14.32 -11.82
CA ASN A 99 25.61 -14.16 -10.80
C ASN A 99 25.21 -15.48 -10.11
N ASN A 100 25.91 -16.60 -10.38
CA ASN A 100 25.55 -17.94 -9.89
C ASN A 100 24.09 -18.32 -10.17
N LEU A 101 23.58 -17.96 -11.35
CA LEU A 101 22.22 -18.28 -11.79
C LEU A 101 22.27 -19.50 -12.73
N GLU A 102 21.35 -20.45 -12.56
CA GLU A 102 21.20 -21.55 -13.52
C GLU A 102 20.70 -20.99 -14.86
N LEU A 103 21.33 -21.45 -15.94
CA LEU A 103 20.90 -21.11 -17.29
C LEU A 103 19.46 -21.64 -17.51
N PRO A 104 18.58 -20.86 -18.15
CA PRO A 104 17.24 -21.32 -18.46
C PRO A 104 17.32 -22.53 -19.38
N ASN A 105 16.76 -23.66 -18.93
CA ASN A 105 16.68 -24.88 -19.74
C ASN A 105 15.85 -24.62 -21.00
N LYS A 106 16.36 -25.13 -22.11
CA LYS A 106 15.85 -24.96 -23.48
C LYS A 106 14.50 -25.65 -23.68
#